data_AF-A0A1A8JQN2-F1
#
_entry.id   AF-A0A1A8JQN2-F1
#
_cell.length_a   1.000
_cell.length_b   1.000
_cell.length_c   1.000
_cell.angle_alpha   90.00
_cell.angle_beta   90.00
_cell.angle_gamma   90.00
#
_symmetry.space_group_name_H-M   'P 1'
#
loop_
_entity.id
_entity.type
_entity.pdbx_description
1 polymer ?
#
loop_
_entity_poly.entity_id
_entity_poly.type
_entity_poly.pdbx_seq_one_letter_code
_entity_poly.pdbx_strand_id
1 'polypeptide(L)'
;DWVTTYELFRGKANEEEGTSEERFVGKFKGRFCLYKLTDGGEGGSEAVRDMGHYRIDRGIPPNNQVQVLIRVYIISASNLHPADPDGKADPYIVLRIGKNEIKDRDNYIPKELNPVFGRSFELQATFPQ
;
A
#
# COMPACT_ATOMS: atom_id res chain seq x y z
N ASP A 1 10.16 -11.93 -3.33
CA ASP A 1 8.94 -12.52 -3.93
C ASP A 1 7.82 -12.37 -2.90
N TRP A 2 6.74 -11.65 -3.22
CA TRP A 2 5.73 -11.15 -2.25
C TRP A 2 4.54 -12.10 -2.07
N VAL A 3 4.58 -13.27 -2.71
CA VAL A 3 3.55 -14.31 -2.65
C VAL A 3 4.20 -15.68 -2.51
N THR A 4 3.60 -16.55 -1.69
CA THR A 4 4.05 -17.93 -1.53
C THR A 4 3.91 -18.70 -2.86
N THR A 5 4.95 -19.46 -3.19
CA THR A 5 4.94 -20.35 -4.36
C THR A 5 4.68 -21.78 -3.89
N TYR A 6 3.65 -22.40 -4.45
CA TYR A 6 3.24 -23.77 -4.18
C TYR A 6 3.56 -24.63 -5.41
N GLU A 7 4.18 -25.78 -5.20
CA GLU A 7 4.37 -26.76 -6.27
C GLU A 7 3.09 -27.55 -6.47
N LEU A 8 2.63 -27.63 -7.71
CA LEU A 8 1.45 -28.38 -8.09
C LEU A 8 1.88 -29.75 -8.61
N PHE A 9 1.21 -30.79 -8.13
CA PHE A 9 1.45 -32.17 -8.54
C PHE A 9 0.19 -32.76 -9.17
N ARG A 10 0.36 -33.58 -10.21
CA ARG A 10 -0.72 -34.35 -10.86
C ARG A 10 -1.13 -35.52 -9.97
N GLY A 11 -2.43 -35.85 -9.97
CA GLY A 11 -2.97 -37.02 -9.28
C GLY A 11 -3.36 -36.74 -7.82
N LYS A 12 -3.74 -37.79 -7.10
CA LYS A 12 -4.06 -37.70 -5.66
C LYS A 12 -2.76 -37.73 -4.85
N ALA A 13 -2.77 -37.09 -3.69
CA ALA A 13 -1.66 -37.18 -2.74
C ALA A 13 -1.72 -38.52 -1.98
N ASN A 14 -1.49 -39.62 -2.69
CA ASN A 14 -1.32 -40.95 -2.09
C ASN A 14 0.16 -41.31 -2.11
N GLU A 15 0.65 -41.93 -1.03
CA GLU A 15 2.07 -42.27 -0.85
C GLU A 15 2.61 -43.31 -1.86
N GLU A 16 1.72 -43.97 -2.60
CA GLU A 16 2.05 -45.08 -3.50
C GLU A 16 2.33 -44.67 -4.97
N GLU A 17 2.07 -43.41 -5.36
CA GLU A 17 2.24 -42.95 -6.75
C GLU A 17 3.53 -42.14 -6.96
N GLY A 18 4.59 -42.81 -7.43
CA GLY A 18 5.74 -42.22 -8.13
C GLY A 18 6.60 -41.21 -7.35
N THR A 19 7.75 -40.83 -7.91
CA THR A 19 8.59 -39.77 -7.32
C THR A 19 7.91 -38.42 -7.50
N SER A 20 8.08 -37.49 -6.54
CA SER A 20 7.45 -36.17 -6.57
C SER A 20 7.78 -35.37 -7.84
N GLU A 21 8.94 -35.62 -8.46
CA GLU A 21 9.40 -34.93 -9.66
C GLU A 21 8.60 -35.33 -10.91
N GLU A 22 8.22 -36.59 -11.07
CA GLU A 22 7.43 -37.06 -12.22
C GLU A 22 6.00 -36.51 -12.21
N ARG A 23 5.48 -36.21 -11.02
CA ARG A 23 4.13 -35.65 -10.84
C ARG A 23 4.11 -34.13 -10.90
N PHE A 24 5.26 -33.44 -10.89
CA PHE A 24 5.30 -31.98 -10.93
C PHE A 24 4.67 -31.45 -12.22
N VAL A 25 3.70 -30.54 -12.09
CA VAL A 25 3.00 -29.93 -13.24
C VAL A 25 3.12 -28.42 -13.29
N GLY A 26 3.72 -27.79 -12.28
CA GLY A 26 3.97 -26.36 -12.30
C GLY A 26 4.01 -25.72 -10.92
N LYS A 27 4.09 -24.40 -10.92
CA LYS A 27 4.14 -23.57 -9.71
C LYS A 27 2.95 -22.63 -9.68
N PHE A 28 2.18 -22.68 -8.60
CA PHE A 28 1.15 -21.70 -8.31
C PHE A 28 1.70 -20.64 -7.37
N LYS A 29 1.68 -19.37 -7.80
CA LYS A 29 1.97 -18.24 -6.93
C LYS A 29 0.65 -17.62 -6.52
N GLY A 30 0.27 -17.76 -5.25
CA GLY A 30 -0.99 -17.22 -4.77
C GLY A 30 -1.09 -17.22 -3.25
N ARG A 31 -2.21 -16.75 -2.74
CA ARG A 31 -2.53 -16.70 -1.31
C ARG A 31 -3.88 -17.36 -1.08
N PHE A 32 -3.95 -18.21 -0.07
CA PHE A 32 -5.21 -18.81 0.39
C PHE A 32 -5.63 -18.17 1.71
N CYS A 33 -6.93 -18.02 1.91
CA CYS A 33 -7.49 -17.57 3.16
C CYS A 33 -8.71 -18.44 3.47
N LEU A 34 -8.59 -19.29 4.49
CA LEU A 34 -9.66 -20.21 4.89
C LEU A 34 -10.36 -19.65 6.11
N TYR A 35 -11.69 -19.65 6.08
CA TYR A 35 -12.51 -19.26 7.20
C TYR A 35 -13.59 -20.32 7.41
N LYS A 36 -13.88 -20.62 8.67
CA LYS A 36 -14.97 -21.52 9.03
C LYS A 36 -16.29 -20.77 8.86
N LEU A 37 -17.14 -21.24 7.95
CA LEU A 37 -18.55 -20.83 7.91
C LEU A 37 -19.24 -21.41 9.15
N THR A 38 -19.86 -20.55 9.95
CA THR A 38 -20.78 -21.02 11.00
C THR A 38 -22.07 -21.45 10.31
N ASP A 39 -22.46 -22.72 10.45
CA ASP A 39 -23.76 -23.18 9.96
C ASP A 39 -24.84 -22.31 10.60
N GLY A 40 -25.72 -21.76 9.74
CA GLY A 40 -26.76 -20.85 10.16
C GLY A 40 -27.67 -21.49 11.21
N GLY A 41 -27.59 -20.96 12.44
CA GLY A 41 -28.49 -21.22 13.54
C GLY A 41 -28.90 -19.89 14.14
N GLU A 42 -30.20 -19.67 14.20
CA GLU A 42 -30.86 -18.40 14.48
C GLU A 42 -30.45 -17.76 15.82
N GLY A 43 -30.20 -16.46 15.78
CA GLY A 43 -30.33 -15.58 16.94
C GLY A 43 -29.08 -15.38 17.81
N GLY A 44 -28.73 -14.11 18.01
CA GLY A 44 -28.03 -13.68 19.22
C GLY A 44 -26.51 -13.50 19.09
N SER A 45 -26.13 -12.23 18.92
CA SER A 45 -25.03 -11.55 19.61
C SER A 45 -24.19 -12.39 20.61
N GLU A 46 -22.87 -12.22 20.51
CA GLU A 46 -21.84 -12.48 21.54
C GLU A 46 -21.38 -13.93 21.77
N ALA A 47 -20.52 -14.48 20.89
CA ALA A 47 -19.37 -15.31 21.28
C ALA A 47 -18.60 -15.82 20.05
N VAL A 48 -17.71 -14.99 19.49
CA VAL A 48 -16.55 -15.49 18.73
C VAL A 48 -15.53 -16.04 19.72
N ARG A 49 -15.90 -17.09 20.47
CA ARG A 49 -15.08 -17.74 21.48
C ARG A 49 -14.99 -19.24 21.23
N ASP A 50 -14.46 -19.60 20.07
CA ASP A 50 -13.56 -20.75 19.92
C ASP A 50 -12.84 -20.64 18.57
N MET A 51 -11.64 -20.04 18.56
CA MET A 51 -10.83 -19.85 17.37
C MET A 51 -9.98 -21.10 17.10
N GLY A 52 -10.61 -22.27 17.06
CA GLY A 52 -10.02 -23.57 16.71
C GLY A 52 -9.59 -23.63 15.24
N HIS A 53 -8.53 -22.88 14.94
CA HIS A 53 -7.53 -22.98 13.87
C HIS A 53 -7.96 -23.52 12.49
N TYR A 54 -8.13 -22.59 11.54
CA TYR A 54 -7.44 -22.65 10.24
C TYR A 54 -7.02 -21.23 9.81
N ARG A 55 -5.78 -20.82 10.14
CA ARG A 55 -5.13 -19.64 9.54
C ARG A 55 -3.84 -20.08 8.86
N ILE A 56 -3.88 -20.29 7.55
CA ILE A 56 -2.64 -20.39 6.76
C ILE A 56 -2.26 -18.96 6.35
N ASP A 57 -1.67 -18.20 7.29
CA ASP A 57 -1.13 -16.86 7.03
C ASP A 57 0.36 -16.92 6.62
N ARG A 58 0.77 -18.00 5.94
CA ARG A 58 2.16 -18.14 5.46
C ARG A 58 2.40 -17.19 4.29
N GLY A 59 3.21 -16.16 4.51
CA GLY A 59 3.70 -15.25 3.49
C GLY A 59 2.98 -13.90 3.41
N ILE A 60 2.11 -13.57 4.36
CA ILE A 60 1.58 -12.20 4.51
C ILE A 60 2.61 -11.39 5.29
N PRO A 61 3.25 -10.36 4.72
CA PRO A 61 4.06 -9.44 5.51
C PRO A 61 3.18 -8.85 6.62
N PRO A 62 3.67 -8.75 7.86
CA PRO A 62 2.91 -8.12 8.92
C PRO A 62 2.46 -6.74 8.46
N ASN A 63 1.16 -6.44 8.60
CA ASN A 63 0.61 -5.12 8.28
C ASN A 63 0.84 -4.15 9.46
N ASN A 64 2.03 -4.19 10.03
CA ASN A 64 2.41 -3.36 11.16
C ASN A 64 2.71 -1.94 10.70
N GLN A 65 2.44 -0.98 11.58
CA GLN A 65 2.82 0.42 11.36
C GLN A 65 4.35 0.54 11.23
N VAL A 66 4.79 1.16 10.13
CA VAL A 66 6.19 1.45 9.82
C VAL A 66 6.37 2.96 9.78
N GLN A 67 7.32 3.47 10.57
CA GLN A 67 7.77 4.87 10.45
C GLN A 67 8.65 5.02 9.22
N VAL A 68 8.32 6.00 8.38
CA VAL A 68 9.05 6.32 7.16
C VAL A 68 9.46 7.79 7.14
N LEU A 69 10.61 8.06 6.53
CA LEU A 69 11.04 9.41 6.16
C LEU A 69 10.73 9.63 4.69
N ILE A 70 9.94 10.65 4.40
CA ILE A 70 9.51 11.03 3.04
C ILE A 70 10.25 12.31 2.69
N ARG A 71 11.04 12.27 1.61
CA ARG A 71 11.70 13.44 1.06
C ARG A 71 11.05 13.82 -0.27
N VAL A 72 10.47 15.01 -0.33
CA VAL A 72 9.77 15.54 -1.50
C VAL A 72 10.63 16.61 -2.16
N TYR A 73 10.94 16.43 -3.44
CA TYR A 73 11.63 17.43 -4.26
C TYR A 73 10.64 18.11 -5.20
N ILE A 74 10.51 19.42 -5.10
CA ILE A 74 9.66 20.24 -5.95
C ILE A 74 10.58 21.12 -6.80
N ILE A 75 10.69 20.76 -8.07
CA ILE A 75 11.65 21.39 -8.98
C ILE A 75 11.03 22.62 -9.63
N SER A 76 9.90 22.46 -10.31
CA SER A 76 9.22 23.53 -11.03
C SER A 76 7.73 23.22 -11.25
N ALA A 77 6.97 24.23 -11.66
CA ALA A 77 5.67 24.07 -12.29
C ALA A 77 5.67 24.76 -13.66
N SER A 78 4.68 24.43 -14.50
CA SER A 78 4.56 24.97 -15.85
C SER A 78 3.11 25.28 -16.18
N ASN A 79 2.88 26.37 -16.91
CA ASN A 79 1.56 26.78 -17.38
C ASN A 79 0.53 26.90 -16.24
N LEU A 80 0.91 27.51 -15.12
CA LEU A 80 -0.02 27.83 -14.07
C LEU A 80 -1.13 28.74 -14.59
N HIS A 81 -2.33 28.60 -14.02
CA HIS A 81 -3.44 29.46 -14.38
C HIS A 81 -3.16 30.88 -13.87
N PRO A 82 -3.36 31.92 -14.71
CA PRO A 82 -3.32 33.30 -14.25
C PRO A 82 -4.28 33.52 -13.08
N ALA A 83 -3.76 34.06 -11.98
CA ALA A 83 -4.53 34.37 -10.78
C ALA A 83 -4.61 35.88 -10.52
N ASP A 84 -3.76 36.67 -11.17
CA ASP A 84 -3.62 38.10 -10.96
C ASP A 84 -4.11 38.94 -12.15
N PRO A 85 -4.50 40.22 -11.95
CA PRO A 85 -5.01 41.10 -13.01
C PRO A 85 -4.03 41.35 -14.17
N ASP A 86 -2.73 41.16 -13.94
CA ASP A 86 -1.68 41.28 -14.96
C ASP A 86 -1.48 39.99 -15.78
N GLY A 87 -2.35 38.99 -15.58
CA GLY A 87 -2.28 37.71 -16.28
C GLY A 87 -1.17 36.78 -15.78
N LYS A 88 -0.63 37.04 -14.57
CA LYS A 88 0.38 36.20 -13.92
C LYS A 88 -0.18 35.55 -12.65
N ALA A 89 0.71 34.92 -11.87
CA ALA A 89 0.42 34.34 -10.57
C ALA A 89 1.64 34.51 -9.66
N ASP A 90 1.43 34.51 -8.35
CA ASP A 90 2.46 34.47 -7.30
C ASP A 90 2.52 33.08 -6.63
N PRO A 91 2.98 32.02 -7.33
CA PRO A 91 2.95 30.65 -6.82
C PRO A 91 3.85 30.42 -5.60
N TYR A 92 3.36 29.57 -4.68
CA TYR A 92 4.09 29.05 -3.53
C TYR A 92 3.73 27.58 -3.27
N ILE A 93 4.52 26.90 -2.43
CA ILE A 93 4.35 25.46 -2.17
C ILE A 93 3.48 25.24 -0.93
N VAL A 94 2.54 24.28 -1.03
CA VAL A 94 1.85 23.69 0.11
C VAL A 94 1.95 22.17 0.01
N LEU A 95 2.48 21.54 1.06
CA LEU A 95 2.64 20.08 1.17
C LEU A 95 1.78 19.56 2.31
N ARG A 96 0.99 18.51 2.07
CA ARG A 96 0.12 17.91 3.09
C ARG A 96 0.27 16.40 3.14
N ILE A 97 0.43 15.87 4.36
CA ILE A 97 0.41 14.43 4.64
C ILE A 97 -0.51 14.14 5.82
N GLY A 98 -1.64 13.49 5.54
CA GLY A 98 -2.71 13.32 6.53
C GLY A 98 -3.16 14.67 7.10
N LYS A 99 -2.94 14.86 8.41
CA LYS A 99 -3.26 16.11 9.14
C LYS A 99 -2.10 17.11 9.20
N ASN A 100 -0.89 16.72 8.79
CA ASN A 100 0.29 17.58 8.82
C ASN A 100 0.37 18.38 7.52
N GLU A 101 0.65 19.68 7.62
CA GLU A 101 0.73 20.60 6.48
C GLU A 101 1.95 21.51 6.63
N ILE A 102 2.70 21.68 5.54
CA ILE A 102 3.81 22.63 5.41
C ILE A 102 3.39 23.67 4.38
N LYS A 103 3.42 24.95 4.76
CA LYS A 103 3.17 26.09 3.87
C LYS A 103 4.46 26.86 3.69
N ASP A 104 4.80 27.10 2.44
CA ASP A 104 6.02 27.81 2.06
C ASP A 104 5.71 29.18 1.46
N ARG A 105 4.74 29.86 2.06
CA ARG A 105 4.16 31.09 1.50
C ARG A 105 5.18 32.24 1.41
N ASP A 106 6.08 32.34 2.36
CA ASP A 106 7.09 33.40 2.40
C ASP A 106 8.12 33.29 1.27
N ASN A 107 8.20 32.11 0.63
CA ASN A 107 9.11 31.83 -0.49
C ASN A 107 8.34 31.72 -1.81
N TYR A 108 7.27 32.50 -1.96
CA TYR A 108 6.55 32.61 -3.23
C TYR A 108 7.45 33.19 -4.32
N ILE A 109 7.16 32.83 -5.57
CA ILE A 109 7.85 33.38 -6.74
C ILE A 109 6.90 34.38 -7.40
N PRO A 110 7.26 35.67 -7.50
CA PRO A 110 6.33 36.68 -8.00
C PRO A 110 6.13 36.59 -9.51
N LYS A 111 4.88 36.82 -9.95
CA LYS A 111 4.47 37.05 -11.34
C LYS A 111 4.95 36.02 -12.35
N GLU A 112 4.96 34.75 -11.97
CA GLU A 112 5.49 33.67 -12.77
C GLU A 112 4.46 32.53 -12.94
N LEU A 113 4.24 32.11 -14.19
CA LEU A 113 3.38 30.98 -14.52
C LEU A 113 4.17 29.67 -14.70
N ASN A 114 5.49 29.77 -14.80
CA ASN A 114 6.42 28.65 -14.93
C ASN A 114 7.50 28.69 -13.83
N PRO A 115 7.12 28.68 -12.54
CA PRO A 115 8.08 28.88 -11.46
C PRO A 115 9.07 27.73 -11.36
N VAL A 116 10.34 28.06 -11.09
CA VAL A 116 11.36 27.09 -10.66
C VAL A 116 11.56 27.26 -9.16
N PHE A 117 11.10 26.28 -8.38
CA PHE A 117 11.21 26.29 -6.92
C PHE A 117 12.56 25.75 -6.46
N GLY A 118 12.99 24.60 -7.01
CA GLY A 118 14.25 23.95 -6.64
C GLY A 118 14.35 23.57 -5.16
N ARG A 119 13.24 23.19 -4.52
CA ARG A 119 13.17 22.95 -3.06
C ARG A 119 13.00 21.48 -2.71
N SER A 120 13.47 21.11 -1.52
CA SER A 120 13.21 19.81 -0.90
C SER A 120 12.60 19.95 0.49
N PHE A 121 11.69 19.05 0.83
CA PHE A 121 11.03 18.98 2.14
C PHE A 121 11.15 17.56 2.69
N GLU A 122 11.28 17.45 4.00
CA GLU A 122 11.31 16.17 4.71
C GLU A 122 10.13 16.06 5.66
N LEU A 123 9.46 14.91 5.63
CA LEU A 123 8.26 14.60 6.40
C LEU A 123 8.43 13.22 7.02
N GLN A 124 8.07 13.07 8.29
CA GLN A 124 7.96 11.75 8.91
C GLN A 124 6.50 11.30 8.91
N ALA A 125 6.26 10.03 8.59
CA ALA A 125 4.92 9.45 8.56
C ALA A 125 4.95 7.99 9.01
N THR A 126 3.77 7.46 9.32
CA THR A 126 3.59 6.06 9.70
C THR A 126 2.58 5.41 8.75
N PHE A 127 2.96 4.30 8.11
CA PHE A 127 2.08 3.53 7.22
C PHE A 127 2.07 2.04 7.58
N PRO A 128 0.95 1.32 7.39
CA PRO A 128 -0.39 1.86 7.14
C PRO A 128 -0.98 2.50 8.40
N GLN A 129 -1.83 3.51 8.24
CA GLN A 129 -2.50 4.19 9.35
C GLN A 129 -3.79 3.47 9.76
#